data_AF-A0A7X6SS08-F1
#
_entry.id   AF-A0A7X6SS08-F1
#
_cell.length_a   1.000
_cell.length_b   1.000
_cell.length_c   1.000
_cell.angle_alpha   90.00
_cell.angle_beta   90.00
_cell.angle_gamma   90.00
#
_symmetry.space_group_name_H-M   'P 1'
#
loop_
_entity.id
_entity.type
_entity.pdbx_description
1 polymer ?
#
loop_
_entity_poly.entity_id
_entity_poly.type
_entity_poly.pdbx_seq_one_letter_code
_entity_poly.pdbx_strand_id
1 'polypeptide(L)'
;YIGMFAVTGGLGVEKHVARFEAEDDDYSSIMIKAIADRFAEGFAEALHHRVRTDLWGYVPTESLDSQALIDEKYQGVRPAPGYPACPEHMFKADVFKVLEPEKICMHVTESYAMIPASSVSGFYLSHPESSYFSVGSIGEDQLHDYTERSDISLGQAKRQLSSVLE
;
A
#
# COMPACT_ATOMS: atom_id res chain seq x y z
N TYR A 1 -0.85 19.62 0.25
CA TYR A 1 -1.92 18.60 0.24
C TYR A 1 -1.29 17.23 0.46
N ILE A 2 -2.10 16.22 0.76
CA ILE A 2 -1.73 14.81 0.80
C ILE A 2 -2.80 14.02 0.04
N GLY A 3 -2.41 12.97 -0.67
CA GLY A 3 -3.34 12.03 -1.29
C GLY A 3 -3.33 10.67 -0.60
N MET A 4 -4.36 9.88 -0.83
CA MET A 4 -4.48 8.48 -0.39
C MET A 4 -5.07 7.65 -1.52
N PHE A 5 -4.72 6.37 -1.59
CA PHE A 5 -5.32 5.45 -2.54
C PHE A 5 -5.47 4.04 -1.97
N ALA A 6 -6.41 3.29 -2.55
CA ALA A 6 -6.58 1.86 -2.38
C ALA A 6 -7.04 1.29 -3.72
N VAL A 7 -6.33 0.29 -4.24
CA VAL A 7 -6.62 -0.39 -5.51
C VAL A 7 -6.52 -1.89 -5.34
N THR A 8 -7.27 -2.64 -6.15
CA THR A 8 -7.18 -4.11 -6.19
C THR A 8 -7.26 -4.61 -7.63
N GLY A 9 -6.47 -5.64 -7.93
CA GLY A 9 -6.58 -6.44 -9.15
C GLY A 9 -7.32 -7.76 -8.92
N GLY A 10 -7.76 -8.02 -7.69
CA GLY A 10 -8.07 -9.37 -7.20
C GLY A 10 -9.54 -9.71 -7.02
N LEU A 11 -10.49 -8.86 -7.44
CA LEU A 11 -11.92 -9.12 -7.20
C LEU A 11 -12.37 -10.40 -7.92
N GLY A 12 -12.77 -11.40 -7.13
CA GLY A 12 -13.30 -12.67 -7.63
C GLY A 12 -12.24 -13.70 -8.01
N VAL A 13 -10.95 -13.41 -7.79
CA VAL A 13 -9.84 -14.34 -8.06
C VAL A 13 -10.00 -15.62 -7.24
N GLU A 14 -10.51 -15.54 -6.01
CA GLU A 14 -10.69 -16.68 -5.10
C GLU A 14 -11.58 -17.77 -5.71
N LYS A 15 -12.60 -17.39 -6.50
CA LYS A 15 -13.49 -18.36 -7.18
C LYS A 15 -12.75 -19.17 -8.22
N HIS A 16 -11.83 -18.53 -8.95
CA HIS A 16 -11.05 -19.20 -9.98
C HIS A 16 -9.95 -20.05 -9.36
N VAL A 17 -9.31 -19.57 -8.29
CA VAL A 17 -8.35 -20.32 -7.49
C VAL A 17 -8.98 -21.62 -6.98
N ALA A 18 -10.13 -21.54 -6.32
CA ALA A 18 -10.82 -22.71 -5.79
C ALA A 18 -11.21 -23.71 -6.91
N ARG A 19 -11.57 -23.21 -8.09
CA ARG A 19 -11.86 -24.07 -9.25
C ARG A 19 -10.60 -24.79 -9.74
N PHE A 20 -9.48 -24.09 -9.89
CA PHE A 20 -8.21 -24.71 -10.31
C PHE A 20 -7.70 -25.73 -9.29
N GLU A 21 -7.79 -25.42 -7.99
CA GLU A 21 -7.40 -26.33 -6.92
C GLU A 21 -8.29 -27.59 -6.88
N ALA A 22 -9.59 -27.47 -7.18
CA ALA A 22 -10.47 -28.64 -7.30
C ALA A 22 -10.21 -29.50 -8.55
N GLU A 23 -9.51 -28.95 -9.55
CA GLU A 23 -9.08 -29.61 -10.77
C GLU A 23 -7.63 -30.15 -10.67
N ASP A 24 -6.99 -30.06 -9.49
CA ASP A 24 -5.56 -30.35 -9.26
C ASP A 24 -4.61 -29.54 -10.20
N ASP A 25 -5.05 -28.36 -10.65
CA ASP A 25 -4.29 -27.45 -11.51
C ASP A 25 -3.58 -26.36 -10.68
N ASP A 26 -2.53 -26.77 -9.97
CA ASP A 26 -1.71 -25.88 -9.14
C ASP A 26 -1.07 -24.75 -9.96
N TYR A 27 -0.69 -25.03 -11.21
CA TYR A 27 -0.07 -24.03 -12.09
C TYR A 27 -1.01 -22.86 -12.34
N SER A 28 -2.25 -23.13 -12.75
CA SER A 28 -3.22 -22.07 -13.02
C SER A 28 -3.67 -21.36 -11.75
N SER A 29 -3.78 -22.07 -10.61
CA SER A 29 -4.05 -21.46 -9.29
C SER A 29 -2.98 -20.45 -8.90
N ILE A 30 -1.71 -20.79 -9.08
CA ILE A 30 -0.59 -19.87 -8.81
C ILE A 30 -0.56 -18.74 -9.84
N MET A 31 -0.75 -19.06 -11.13
CA MET A 31 -0.66 -18.10 -12.21
C MET A 31 -1.71 -17.00 -12.08
N ILE A 32 -2.95 -17.33 -11.74
CA ILE A 32 -3.99 -16.31 -11.61
C ILE A 32 -3.75 -15.38 -10.41
N LYS A 33 -3.23 -15.91 -9.29
CA LYS A 33 -2.80 -15.09 -8.14
C LYS A 33 -1.68 -14.13 -8.57
N ALA A 34 -0.66 -14.63 -9.28
CA ALA A 34 0.44 -13.81 -9.77
C ALA A 34 -0.02 -12.71 -10.75
N ILE A 35 -0.93 -13.03 -11.67
CA ILE A 35 -1.51 -12.04 -12.60
C ILE A 35 -2.30 -10.97 -11.84
N ALA A 36 -3.11 -11.35 -10.85
CA ALA A 36 -3.87 -10.42 -10.03
C ALA A 36 -2.94 -9.44 -9.28
N ASP A 37 -1.83 -9.94 -8.73
CA ASP A 37 -0.80 -9.10 -8.12
C ASP A 37 -0.18 -8.12 -9.11
N ARG A 38 0.13 -8.57 -10.35
CA ARG A 38 0.65 -7.67 -11.39
C ARG A 38 -0.38 -6.59 -11.78
N PHE A 39 -1.66 -6.91 -11.81
CA PHE A 39 -2.71 -5.92 -12.04
C PHE A 39 -2.84 -4.92 -10.89
N ALA A 40 -2.75 -5.38 -9.64
CA ALA A 40 -2.81 -4.48 -8.48
C ALA A 40 -1.67 -3.44 -8.52
N GLU A 41 -0.43 -3.88 -8.78
CA GLU A 41 0.74 -3.00 -8.89
C GLU A 41 0.66 -2.10 -10.12
N GLY A 42 0.26 -2.64 -11.27
CA GLY A 42 0.06 -1.85 -12.49
C GLY A 42 -1.01 -0.78 -12.32
N PHE A 43 -2.08 -1.07 -11.58
CA PHE A 43 -3.12 -0.09 -11.27
C PHE A 43 -2.61 0.99 -10.30
N ALA A 44 -1.82 0.62 -9.29
CA ALA A 44 -1.20 1.60 -8.40
C ALA A 44 -0.29 2.58 -9.18
N GLU A 45 0.50 2.08 -10.15
CA GLU A 45 1.34 2.90 -11.02
C GLU A 45 0.52 3.81 -11.94
N ALA A 46 -0.48 3.25 -12.63
CA ALA A 46 -1.36 4.00 -13.54
C ALA A 46 -2.16 5.09 -12.82
N LEU A 47 -2.66 4.78 -11.61
CA LEU A 47 -3.35 5.75 -10.77
C LEU A 47 -2.39 6.84 -10.28
N HIS A 48 -1.18 6.47 -9.84
CA HIS A 48 -0.19 7.46 -9.42
C HIS A 48 0.17 8.41 -10.57
N HIS A 49 0.43 7.89 -11.78
CA HIS A 49 0.63 8.71 -12.98
C HIS A 49 -0.53 9.68 -13.22
N ARG A 50 -1.79 9.20 -13.15
CA ARG A 50 -2.97 10.06 -13.28
C ARG A 50 -3.08 11.11 -12.17
N VAL A 51 -2.67 10.79 -10.95
CA VAL A 51 -2.62 11.77 -9.86
C VAL A 51 -1.61 12.87 -10.17
N ARG A 52 -0.40 12.52 -10.64
CA ARG A 52 0.64 13.50 -10.99
C ARG A 52 0.22 14.41 -12.15
N THR A 53 -0.48 13.87 -13.14
CA THR A 53 -0.78 14.56 -14.41
C THR A 53 -2.15 15.24 -14.46
N ASP A 54 -3.16 14.72 -13.75
CA ASP A 54 -4.58 15.13 -13.86
C ASP A 54 -5.17 15.49 -12.48
N LEU A 55 -5.33 14.51 -11.58
CA LEU A 55 -6.11 14.71 -10.35
C LEU A 55 -5.48 15.71 -9.36
N TRP A 56 -4.15 15.65 -9.21
CA TRP A 56 -3.38 16.66 -8.48
C TRP A 56 -2.67 17.59 -9.47
N GLY A 57 -2.17 17.05 -10.58
CA GLY A 57 -1.77 17.85 -11.75
C GLY A 57 -0.51 18.70 -11.53
N TYR A 58 0.41 18.28 -10.67
CA TYR A 58 1.66 19.00 -10.42
C TYR A 58 2.76 18.70 -11.47
N VAL A 59 2.58 17.69 -12.33
CA VAL A 59 3.41 17.42 -13.52
C VAL A 59 2.53 17.12 -14.74
N PRO A 60 1.78 18.10 -15.28
CA PRO A 60 0.75 17.85 -16.30
C PRO A 60 1.30 17.40 -17.65
N THR A 61 2.58 17.67 -17.94
CA THR A 61 3.24 17.30 -19.20
C THR A 61 4.20 16.12 -19.02
N GLU A 62 4.00 15.29 -18.01
CA GLU A 62 4.82 14.09 -17.80
C GLU A 62 4.73 13.15 -19.00
N SER A 63 5.88 12.68 -19.46
CA SER A 63 6.00 11.73 -20.57
C SER A 63 7.15 10.77 -20.26
N LEU A 64 6.84 9.78 -19.42
CA LEU A 64 7.77 8.72 -19.04
C LEU A 64 7.39 7.42 -19.73
N ASP A 65 8.39 6.65 -20.15
CA ASP A 65 8.18 5.27 -20.58
C ASP A 65 8.04 4.34 -19.36
N SER A 66 7.68 3.08 -19.61
CA SER A 66 7.50 2.10 -18.53
C SER A 66 8.77 1.87 -17.72
N GLN A 67 9.96 1.96 -18.33
CA GLN A 67 11.22 1.74 -17.61
C GLN A 67 11.50 2.92 -16.67
N ALA A 68 11.29 4.15 -17.12
CA ALA A 68 11.45 5.34 -16.30
C ALA A 68 10.43 5.39 -15.15
N LEU A 69 9.22 4.85 -15.33
CA LEU A 69 8.25 4.67 -14.23
C LEU A 69 8.75 3.65 -13.20
N ILE A 70 9.26 2.50 -13.66
CA ILE A 70 9.85 1.46 -12.78
C ILE A 70 11.06 2.00 -12.01
N ASP A 71 11.90 2.82 -12.66
CA ASP A 71 13.06 3.48 -12.07
C ASP A 71 12.69 4.73 -11.23
N GLU A 72 11.38 4.96 -11.03
CA GLU A 72 10.78 6.05 -10.26
C GLU A 72 11.30 7.44 -10.65
N LYS A 73 11.46 7.71 -11.96
CA LYS A 73 11.98 8.98 -12.50
C LYS A 73 10.97 10.14 -12.50
N TYR A 74 9.89 10.03 -11.73
CA TYR A 74 8.87 11.06 -11.57
C TYR A 74 9.07 11.85 -10.27
N GLN A 75 8.42 13.02 -10.19
CA GLN A 75 8.35 13.78 -8.94
C GLN A 75 7.35 13.17 -7.96
N GLY A 76 7.71 13.09 -6.68
CA GLY A 76 6.84 12.63 -5.60
C GLY A 76 6.97 11.13 -5.30
N VAL A 77 6.35 10.70 -4.20
CA VAL A 77 6.38 9.30 -3.74
C VAL A 77 4.99 8.80 -3.36
N ARG A 78 4.83 7.47 -3.35
CA ARG A 78 3.57 6.79 -2.96
C ARG A 78 3.76 5.76 -1.82
N PRO A 79 4.23 6.18 -0.63
CA PRO A 79 4.57 5.25 0.45
C PRO A 79 3.35 4.47 0.93
N ALA A 80 3.55 3.17 1.15
CA ALA A 80 2.53 2.25 1.61
C ALA A 80 2.84 1.79 3.06
N PRO A 81 1.85 1.78 3.96
CA PRO A 81 2.01 1.26 5.31
C PRO A 81 2.48 -0.22 5.34
N GLY A 82 3.55 -0.49 6.09
CA GLY A 82 4.27 -1.75 6.14
C GLY A 82 5.64 -1.74 5.46
N TYR A 83 5.95 -0.73 4.65
CA TYR A 83 7.26 -0.57 4.02
C TYR A 83 8.24 0.14 4.95
N PRO A 84 9.56 0.06 4.73
CA PRO A 84 10.57 0.65 5.63
C PRO A 84 10.39 2.15 5.92
N ALA A 85 9.80 2.92 4.99
CA ALA A 85 9.50 4.34 5.17
C ALA A 85 8.27 4.62 6.05
N CYS A 86 7.42 3.63 6.25
CA CYS A 86 6.21 3.69 7.07
C CYS A 86 5.92 2.25 7.56
N PRO A 87 6.71 1.72 8.52
CA PRO A 87 6.69 0.29 8.86
C PRO A 87 5.40 -0.15 9.56
N GLU A 88 4.61 0.80 10.04
CA GLU A 88 3.43 0.54 10.85
C GLU A 88 2.18 0.25 10.02
N HIS A 89 1.60 -0.93 10.23
CA HIS A 89 0.46 -1.38 9.45
C HIS A 89 -0.90 -0.82 9.92
N MET A 90 -1.01 -0.35 11.17
CA MET A 90 -2.28 0.15 11.73
C MET A 90 -2.90 1.26 10.88
N PHE A 91 -2.07 2.13 10.29
CA PHE A 91 -2.51 3.24 9.46
C PHE A 91 -3.33 2.84 8.22
N LYS A 92 -3.29 1.56 7.80
CA LYS A 92 -4.19 1.10 6.72
C LYS A 92 -5.66 1.24 7.11
N ALA A 93 -6.00 1.03 8.38
CA ALA A 93 -7.37 1.18 8.86
C ALA A 93 -7.86 2.64 8.70
N ASP A 94 -7.00 3.62 9.00
CA ASP A 94 -7.31 5.04 8.82
C ASP A 94 -7.45 5.42 7.35
N VAL A 95 -6.57 4.91 6.49
CA VAL A 95 -6.67 5.08 5.03
C VAL A 95 -8.02 4.54 4.53
N PHE A 96 -8.42 3.35 4.96
CA PHE A 96 -9.69 2.74 4.57
C PHE A 96 -10.89 3.54 5.10
N LYS A 97 -10.83 4.03 6.34
CA LYS A 97 -11.88 4.89 6.91
C LYS A 97 -12.09 6.16 6.10
N VAL A 98 -11.03 6.75 5.55
CA VAL A 98 -11.12 7.96 4.73
C VAL A 98 -11.60 7.67 3.31
N LEU A 99 -11.12 6.58 2.70
CA LEU A 99 -11.42 6.27 1.30
C LEU A 99 -12.73 5.50 1.09
N GLU A 100 -13.23 4.83 2.13
CA GLU A 100 -14.40 3.93 2.09
C GLU A 100 -14.32 2.88 0.96
N PRO A 101 -13.21 2.13 0.83
CA PRO A 101 -12.99 1.22 -0.30
C PRO A 101 -13.83 -0.07 -0.18
N GLU A 102 -14.63 -0.23 0.87
CA GLU A 102 -15.67 -1.24 0.97
C GLU A 102 -16.68 -1.12 -0.20
N LYS A 103 -16.85 0.09 -0.75
CA LYS A 103 -17.64 0.35 -1.96
C LYS A 103 -17.11 -0.37 -3.20
N ILE A 104 -15.84 -0.74 -3.20
CA ILE A 104 -15.17 -1.52 -4.25
C ILE A 104 -14.77 -2.91 -3.74
N CYS A 105 -15.44 -3.41 -2.70
CA CYS A 105 -15.23 -4.74 -2.11
C CYS A 105 -13.82 -4.97 -1.56
N MET A 106 -13.15 -3.91 -1.09
CA MET A 106 -11.89 -4.02 -0.37
C MET A 106 -12.10 -3.86 1.14
N HIS A 107 -11.40 -4.67 1.93
CA HIS A 107 -11.44 -4.61 3.40
C HIS A 107 -10.05 -4.81 4.02
N VAL A 108 -9.90 -4.45 5.28
CA VAL A 108 -8.70 -4.72 6.08
C VAL A 108 -9.05 -5.68 7.22
N THR A 109 -8.21 -6.69 7.44
CA THR A 109 -8.37 -7.67 8.53
C THR A 109 -7.96 -7.08 9.88
N GLU A 110 -8.22 -7.81 10.97
CA GLU A 110 -7.73 -7.45 12.32
C GLU A 110 -6.20 -7.36 12.41
N SER A 111 -5.49 -8.07 11.50
CA SER A 111 -4.04 -8.04 11.37
C SER A 111 -3.53 -7.00 10.37
N TYR A 112 -4.40 -6.13 9.86
CA TYR A 112 -4.10 -5.11 8.87
C TYR A 112 -3.63 -5.63 7.50
N ALA A 113 -4.02 -6.86 7.15
CA ALA A 113 -3.89 -7.38 5.79
C ALA A 113 -5.07 -6.88 4.94
N MET A 114 -4.83 -6.61 3.65
CA MET A 114 -5.89 -6.20 2.74
C MET A 114 -6.55 -7.41 2.08
N ILE A 115 -7.85 -7.32 1.85
CA ILE A 115 -8.66 -8.25 1.07
C ILE A 115 -9.28 -7.46 -0.09
N PRO A 116 -9.17 -7.92 -1.36
CA PRO A 116 -8.41 -9.10 -1.81
C PRO A 116 -6.91 -9.00 -1.53
N ALA A 117 -6.19 -10.14 -1.55
CA ALA A 117 -4.74 -10.17 -1.29
C ALA A 117 -3.96 -9.33 -2.31
N SER A 118 -4.37 -9.37 -3.57
CA SER A 118 -3.82 -8.57 -4.66
C SER A 118 -4.35 -7.13 -4.60
N SER A 119 -3.91 -6.40 -3.58
CA SER A 119 -4.31 -5.02 -3.32
C SER A 119 -3.12 -4.15 -2.89
N VAL A 120 -3.19 -2.87 -3.22
CA VAL A 120 -2.20 -1.86 -2.83
C VAL A 120 -2.91 -0.66 -2.25
N SER A 121 -2.43 -0.14 -1.13
CA SER A 121 -2.92 1.11 -0.53
C SER A 121 -1.77 1.93 0.01
N GLY A 122 -1.89 3.25 -0.04
CA GLY A 122 -0.85 4.13 0.47
C GLY A 122 -1.22 5.60 0.35
N PHE A 123 -0.20 6.44 0.50
CA PHE A 123 -0.30 7.89 0.41
C PHE A 123 0.24 8.40 -0.93
N TYR A 124 -0.01 9.67 -1.23
CA TYR A 124 0.70 10.43 -2.25
C TYR A 124 1.32 11.67 -1.62
N LEU A 125 2.63 11.85 -1.83
CA LEU A 125 3.39 13.03 -1.42
C LEU A 125 4.00 13.67 -2.67
N SER A 126 3.75 14.97 -2.88
CA SER A 126 4.14 15.67 -4.12
C SER A 126 5.44 16.48 -4.00
N HIS A 127 6.05 16.52 -2.81
CA HIS A 127 7.23 17.37 -2.59
C HIS A 127 8.39 16.87 -3.47
N PRO A 128 9.10 17.74 -4.21
CA PRO A 128 10.12 17.29 -5.16
C PRO A 128 11.31 16.58 -4.52
N GLU A 129 11.56 16.83 -3.23
CA GLU A 129 12.61 16.16 -2.46
C GLU A 129 12.11 14.98 -1.62
N SER A 130 10.82 14.62 -1.71
CA SER A 130 10.33 13.42 -1.01
C SER A 130 10.99 12.18 -1.60
N SER A 131 11.47 11.28 -0.74
CA SER A 131 12.14 10.05 -1.13
C SER A 131 11.79 8.93 -0.15
N TYR A 132 11.99 7.69 -0.58
CA TYR A 132 11.91 6.55 0.32
C TYR A 132 13.18 6.43 1.15
N PHE A 133 13.03 6.35 2.46
CA PHE A 133 14.11 6.06 3.40
C PHE A 133 13.63 5.01 4.40
N SER A 134 14.55 4.30 5.04
CA SER A 134 14.20 3.43 6.18
C SER A 134 14.16 4.28 7.45
N VAL A 135 13.11 4.11 8.25
CA VAL A 135 13.01 4.77 9.57
C VAL A 135 14.16 4.37 10.48
N GLY A 136 14.72 3.15 10.31
CA GLY A 136 15.77 2.63 11.18
C GLY A 136 15.21 2.19 12.54
N SER A 137 16.07 2.09 13.55
CA SER A 137 15.66 1.75 14.91
C SER A 137 15.15 2.99 15.66
N ILE A 138 14.13 2.80 16.50
CA ILE A 138 13.53 3.84 17.34
C ILE A 138 13.80 3.55 18.82
N GLY A 139 14.09 4.61 19.57
CA GLY A 139 14.28 4.54 21.02
C GLY A 139 12.98 4.47 21.81
N GLU A 140 13.08 4.18 23.11
CA GLU A 140 11.94 4.14 24.03
C GLU A 140 11.22 5.51 24.12
N ASP A 141 11.95 6.63 23.99
CA ASP A 141 11.37 7.97 23.99
C ASP A 141 10.38 8.19 22.84
N GLN A 142 10.77 7.83 21.61
CA GLN A 142 9.91 7.89 20.44
C GLN A 142 8.74 6.89 20.52
N LEU A 143 8.98 5.71 21.08
CA LEU A 143 7.92 4.73 21.31
C LEU A 143 6.84 5.25 22.28
N HIS A 144 7.25 5.91 23.36
CA HIS A 144 6.34 6.51 24.33
C HIS A 144 5.51 7.64 23.71
N ASP A 145 6.17 8.57 23.01
CA ASP A 145 5.51 9.66 22.29
C ASP A 145 4.54 9.16 21.21
N TYR A 146 4.91 8.08 20.50
CA TYR A 146 4.00 7.41 19.56
C TYR A 146 2.77 6.81 20.26
N THR A 147 2.96 6.15 21.39
CA THR A 147 1.88 5.54 22.18
C THR A 147 0.84 6.58 22.60
N GLU A 148 1.28 7.77 23.02
CA GLU A 148 0.41 8.88 23.41
C GLU A 148 -0.37 9.46 22.23
N ARG A 149 0.28 9.73 21.09
CA ARG A 149 -0.39 10.30 19.91
C ARG A 149 -1.40 9.37 19.28
N SER A 150 -1.12 8.06 19.32
CA SER A 150 -1.93 7.04 18.66
C SER A 150 -3.02 6.48 19.57
N ASP A 151 -3.06 6.90 20.84
CA ASP A 151 -4.03 6.45 21.85
C ASP A 151 -4.11 4.92 21.96
N ILE A 152 -2.93 4.27 21.99
CA ILE A 152 -2.81 2.81 22.14
C ILE A 152 -2.02 2.45 23.39
N SER A 153 -2.06 1.18 23.79
CA SER A 153 -1.20 0.71 24.88
C SER A 153 0.26 0.53 24.43
N LEU A 154 1.21 0.72 25.35
CA LEU A 154 2.64 0.47 25.09
C LEU A 154 2.89 -0.96 24.58
N GLY A 155 2.16 -1.95 25.10
CA GLY A 155 2.26 -3.34 24.65
C GLY A 155 1.79 -3.55 23.21
N GLN A 156 0.77 -2.81 22.77
CA GLN A 156 0.34 -2.80 21.36
C GLN A 156 1.38 -2.10 20.50
N ALA A 157 1.87 -0.91 20.90
CA ALA A 157 2.90 -0.18 20.19
C ALA A 157 4.16 -1.04 19.97
N LYS A 158 4.64 -1.74 21.02
CA LYS A 158 5.80 -2.64 20.91
C LYS A 158 5.58 -3.78 19.92
N ARG A 159 4.35 -4.29 19.81
CA ARG A 159 4.00 -5.35 18.86
C ARG A 159 3.98 -4.84 17.42
N GLN A 160 3.43 -3.64 17.19
CA GLN A 160 3.28 -3.08 15.84
C GLN A 160 4.62 -2.58 15.28
N LEU A 161 5.46 -2.01 16.14
CA LEU A 161 6.74 -1.44 15.77
C LEU A 161 7.92 -2.40 16.03
N SER A 162 7.65 -3.69 16.27
CA SER A 162 8.69 -4.66 16.65
C SER A 162 9.83 -4.79 15.64
N SER A 163 9.57 -4.47 14.36
CA SER A 163 10.58 -4.48 13.29
C SER A 163 11.57 -3.32 13.36
N VAL A 164 11.27 -2.29 14.14
CA VAL A 164 12.05 -1.05 14.24
C VAL A 164 12.41 -0.67 15.67
N LEU A 165 12.15 -1.51 16.68
CA LEU A 165 12.64 -1.25 18.03
C LEU A 165 14.14 -1.55 18.15
N GLU A 166 14.86 -0.76 18.94
CA GLU A 166 16.23 -1.05 19.40
C GLU A 166 16.33 -2.33 20.27
#